data_AF-A0A800M523-F1
#
_entry.id   AF-A0A800M523-F1
#
_cell.length_a   1.000
_cell.length_b   1.000
_cell.length_c   1.000
_cell.angle_alpha   90.00
_cell.angle_beta   90.00
_cell.angle_gamma   90.00
#
_symmetry.space_group_name_H-M   'P 1'
#
loop_
_entity.id
_entity.type
_entity.pdbx_description
1 polymer ?
#
loop_
_entity_poly.entity_id
_entity_poly.type
_entity_poly.pdbx_seq_one_letter_code
_entity_poly.pdbx_strand_id
1 'polypeptide(L)'
;MAVTAGPRCVHQPSALSRRWASRAGHPCLNLVLCIMGILSYYFSVRPERLGRALQVCESDDDLWKYVNEWEQQAKGGPEGDYYSGSKQWDGLWWMVDPARQRGEGAPSNALGKAVVGANRLFPNPGTSHLIYWSWRLVSQEEVGEAAAAFSSSSVRDRFDPVAALTADVYFQFFQLRPEDYEHYFDHLTRFYNLAASRGRAVLVVLD
;
A
#
# COMPACT_ATOMS: atom_id res chain seq x y z
N MET A 1 48.58 5.79 5.70
CA MET A 1 47.69 6.95 5.91
C MET A 1 46.39 6.43 6.48
N ALA A 2 46.08 6.75 7.74
CA ALA A 2 44.85 6.32 8.41
C ALA A 2 43.78 7.41 8.20
N VAL A 3 42.64 7.04 7.63
CA VAL A 3 41.47 7.93 7.48
C VAL A 3 40.68 7.87 8.77
N THR A 4 40.66 8.98 9.51
CA THR A 4 39.82 9.17 10.69
C THR A 4 38.36 9.31 10.25
N ALA A 5 37.50 8.39 10.69
CA ALA A 5 36.05 8.51 10.53
C ALA A 5 35.54 9.72 11.33
N GLY A 6 34.85 10.64 10.66
CA GLY A 6 34.17 11.77 11.29
C GLY A 6 33.06 11.33 12.25
N PRO A 7 32.57 12.23 13.12
CA PRO A 7 31.67 11.88 14.20
C PRO A 7 30.36 11.33 13.63
N ARG A 8 30.00 10.10 14.05
CA ARG A 8 28.67 9.54 13.82
C ARG A 8 27.66 10.42 14.57
N CYS A 9 26.82 11.15 13.84
CA CYS A 9 25.59 11.71 14.39
C CYS A 9 24.69 10.56 14.84
N VAL A 10 24.87 10.12 16.08
CA VAL A 10 23.89 9.29 16.78
C VAL A 10 22.77 10.22 17.20
N HIS A 11 21.77 10.37 16.34
CA HIS A 11 20.55 11.09 16.70
C HIS A 11 19.84 10.31 17.79
N GLN A 12 19.99 10.76 19.04
CA GLN A 12 19.15 10.25 20.11
C GLN A 12 17.69 10.58 19.80
N PRO A 13 16.78 9.60 19.84
CA PRO A 13 15.37 9.87 19.69
C PRO A 13 14.89 10.86 20.74
N SER A 14 14.03 11.78 20.32
CA SER A 14 13.37 12.76 21.20
C SER A 14 12.67 12.06 22.38
N ALA A 15 12.48 12.78 23.48
CA ALA A 15 11.83 12.22 24.68
C ALA A 15 10.41 11.68 24.40
N LEU A 16 9.72 12.24 23.39
CA LEU A 16 8.46 11.72 22.86
C LEU A 16 8.66 10.40 22.12
N SER A 17 9.62 10.29 21.19
CA SER A 17 9.85 9.03 20.47
C SER A 17 10.34 7.90 21.39
N ARG A 18 11.07 8.20 22.47
CA ARG A 18 11.39 7.21 23.53
C ARG A 18 10.17 6.73 24.32
N ARG A 19 9.22 7.63 24.63
CA ARG A 19 7.97 7.28 25.35
C ARG A 19 7.00 6.44 24.51
N TRP A 20 7.06 6.56 23.19
CA TRP A 20 6.20 5.79 22.28
C TRP A 20 6.87 4.46 21.87
N ALA A 21 8.19 4.45 21.66
CA ALA A 21 8.93 3.22 21.40
C ALA A 21 8.95 2.27 22.61
N SER A 22 8.99 2.80 23.85
CA SER A 22 8.84 1.97 25.06
C SER A 22 7.41 1.44 25.28
N ARG A 23 6.47 1.81 24.39
CA ARG A 23 5.08 1.34 24.36
C ARG A 23 4.76 0.54 23.09
N ALA A 24 5.76 0.07 22.34
CA ALA A 24 5.58 -0.78 21.17
C ALA A 24 4.96 -2.18 21.47
N GLY A 25 4.43 -2.40 22.68
CA GLY A 25 3.56 -3.52 23.02
C GLY A 25 2.17 -3.09 23.55
N HIS A 26 1.75 -1.82 23.37
CA HIS A 26 0.47 -1.35 23.89
C HIS A 26 -0.68 -1.57 22.89
N PRO A 27 -1.75 -2.31 23.28
CA PRO A 27 -2.92 -2.58 22.44
C PRO A 27 -3.70 -1.32 22.01
N CYS A 28 -3.40 -0.16 22.58
CA CYS A 28 -4.11 1.09 22.33
C CYS A 28 -3.73 1.77 20.99
N LEU A 29 -2.50 1.59 20.48
CA LEU A 29 -2.13 2.13 19.16
C LEU A 29 -2.84 1.35 18.04
N ASN A 30 -2.87 0.02 18.19
CA ASN A 30 -3.68 -0.85 17.34
C ASN A 30 -5.15 -0.45 17.43
N LEU A 31 -5.68 -0.18 18.62
CA LEU A 31 -7.08 0.25 18.80
C LEU A 31 -7.42 1.59 18.11
N VAL A 32 -6.56 2.61 18.19
CA VAL A 32 -6.81 3.91 17.54
C VAL A 32 -6.77 3.77 16.01
N LEU A 33 -5.82 3.00 15.48
CA LEU A 33 -5.80 2.69 14.07
C LEU A 33 -7.06 1.90 13.66
N CYS A 34 -7.48 0.90 14.45
CA CYS A 34 -8.71 0.12 14.21
C CYS A 34 -9.99 0.96 14.08
N ILE A 35 -10.07 2.09 14.79
CA ILE A 35 -11.22 2.99 14.77
C ILE A 35 -11.24 3.84 13.49
N MET A 36 -10.08 4.21 12.95
CA MET A 36 -9.98 5.12 11.79
C MET A 36 -10.08 4.40 10.44
N GLY A 37 -9.90 3.08 10.39
CA GLY A 37 -10.30 2.25 9.26
C GLY A 37 -9.65 2.66 7.93
N ILE A 38 -8.36 2.36 7.79
CA ILE A 38 -7.56 2.70 6.61
C ILE A 38 -8.12 2.00 5.37
N LEU A 39 -8.52 2.79 4.38
CA LEU A 39 -9.04 2.38 3.09
C LEU A 39 -7.90 2.28 2.07
N SER A 40 -8.17 1.58 0.98
CA SER A 40 -7.26 1.50 -0.15
C SER A 40 -7.96 2.00 -1.40
N TYR A 41 -7.27 2.79 -2.22
CA TYR A 41 -7.80 3.29 -3.48
C TYR A 41 -6.79 3.03 -4.58
N TYR A 42 -7.28 2.59 -5.73
CA TYR A 42 -6.48 2.24 -6.89
C TYR A 42 -6.95 3.06 -8.08
N PHE A 43 -6.04 3.82 -8.68
CA PHE A 43 -6.32 4.67 -9.83
C PHE A 43 -5.49 4.23 -11.02
N SER A 44 -6.15 3.88 -12.12
CA SER A 44 -5.50 3.56 -13.39
C SER A 44 -5.25 4.87 -14.14
N VAL A 45 -4.00 5.30 -14.16
CA VAL A 45 -3.58 6.62 -14.63
C VAL A 45 -2.74 6.51 -15.90
N ARG A 46 -2.94 7.46 -16.82
CA ARG A 46 -2.02 7.62 -17.96
C ARG A 46 -0.65 8.06 -17.42
N PRO A 47 0.46 7.42 -17.81
CA PRO A 47 1.79 7.80 -17.36
C PRO A 47 2.09 9.30 -17.55
N GLU A 48 1.63 9.89 -18.66
CA GLU A 48 1.86 11.32 -18.96
C GLU A 48 1.09 12.23 -17.99
N ARG A 49 -0.11 11.83 -17.59
CA ARG A 49 -0.94 12.59 -16.64
C ARG A 49 -0.31 12.57 -15.26
N LEU A 50 0.15 11.39 -14.82
CA LEU A 50 0.87 11.24 -13.56
C LEU A 50 2.19 12.03 -13.58
N GLY A 51 2.97 11.92 -14.66
CA GLY A 51 4.22 12.64 -14.80
C GLY A 51 4.06 14.16 -14.67
N ARG A 52 3.00 14.74 -15.25
CA ARG A 52 2.69 16.17 -15.09
C ARG A 52 2.32 16.54 -13.65
N ALA A 53 1.56 15.71 -12.96
CA ALA A 53 1.22 15.96 -11.56
C ALA A 53 2.48 15.89 -10.66
N LEU A 54 3.31 14.87 -10.85
CA LEU A 54 4.56 14.70 -10.09
C LEU A 54 5.62 15.78 -10.38
N GLN A 55 5.52 16.50 -11.50
CA GLN A 55 6.40 17.64 -11.78
C GLN A 55 6.08 18.88 -10.93
N VAL A 56 4.86 18.98 -10.41
CA VAL A 56 4.39 20.18 -9.67
C VAL A 56 4.05 19.88 -8.21
N CYS A 57 3.81 18.63 -7.85
CA CYS A 57 3.56 18.21 -6.48
C CYS A 57 4.88 18.04 -5.73
N GLU A 58 4.96 18.63 -4.53
CA GLU A 58 6.10 18.45 -3.62
C GLU A 58 5.76 17.52 -2.45
N SER A 59 4.47 17.18 -2.29
CA SER A 59 3.93 16.40 -1.19
C SER A 59 2.71 15.55 -1.60
N ASP A 60 2.34 14.60 -0.73
CA ASP A 60 1.08 13.83 -0.86
C ASP A 60 -0.15 14.75 -0.87
N ASP A 61 -0.15 15.81 -0.06
CA ASP A 61 -1.26 16.79 0.03
C ASP A 61 -1.47 17.57 -1.27
N ASP A 62 -0.40 17.89 -1.98
CA ASP A 62 -0.49 18.53 -3.30
C ASP A 62 -1.08 17.57 -4.33
N LEU A 63 -0.71 16.29 -4.26
CA LEU A 63 -1.18 15.27 -5.18
C LEU A 63 -2.67 14.91 -4.95
N TRP A 64 -3.18 15.08 -3.73
CA TRP A 64 -4.60 14.91 -3.38
C TRP A 64 -5.56 15.77 -4.19
N LYS A 65 -5.16 16.97 -4.60
CA LYS A 65 -5.98 17.81 -5.49
C LYS A 65 -6.24 17.10 -6.82
N TYR A 66 -5.18 16.54 -7.41
CA TYR A 66 -5.27 15.80 -8.67
C TYR A 66 -6.03 14.49 -8.50
N VAL A 67 -5.77 13.73 -7.44
CA VAL A 67 -6.48 12.46 -7.21
C VAL A 67 -7.97 12.68 -7.02
N ASN A 68 -8.40 13.71 -6.28
CA ASN A 68 -9.81 14.04 -6.18
C ASN A 68 -10.42 14.33 -7.56
N GLU A 69 -9.75 15.12 -8.40
CA GLU A 69 -10.22 15.36 -9.77
C GLU A 69 -10.30 14.07 -10.58
N TRP A 70 -9.33 13.16 -10.43
CA TRP A 70 -9.28 11.89 -11.16
C TRP A 70 -10.38 10.95 -10.67
N GLU A 71 -10.64 10.94 -9.37
CA GLU A 71 -11.72 10.16 -8.75
C GLU A 71 -13.08 10.64 -9.25
N GLN A 72 -13.33 11.96 -9.26
CA GLN A 72 -14.58 12.53 -9.77
C GLN A 72 -14.76 12.21 -11.26
N GLN A 73 -13.69 12.29 -12.05
CA GLN A 73 -13.73 11.90 -13.46
C GLN A 73 -13.95 10.40 -13.65
N ALA A 74 -13.35 9.55 -12.82
CA ALA A 74 -13.52 8.10 -12.89
C ALA A 74 -14.93 7.67 -12.48
N LYS A 75 -15.52 8.34 -11.48
CA LYS A 75 -16.93 8.15 -11.07
C LYS A 75 -17.93 8.52 -12.18
N GLY A 76 -17.54 9.42 -13.09
CA GLY A 76 -18.32 9.78 -14.28
C GLY A 76 -17.81 9.19 -15.60
N GLY A 77 -16.79 8.33 -15.54
CA GLY A 77 -16.01 7.85 -16.69
C GLY A 77 -16.28 6.39 -17.07
N PRO A 78 -15.53 5.85 -18.04
CA PRO A 78 -15.63 4.43 -18.38
C PRO A 78 -15.20 3.55 -17.19
N GLU A 79 -15.92 2.45 -16.97
CA GLU A 79 -15.62 1.50 -15.90
C GLU A 79 -14.13 1.09 -15.88
N GLY A 80 -13.59 0.97 -14.66
CA GLY A 80 -12.29 0.37 -14.39
C GLY A 80 -11.07 1.32 -14.40
N ASP A 81 -11.27 2.64 -14.43
CA ASP A 81 -10.20 3.60 -14.16
C ASP A 81 -9.99 3.87 -12.64
N TYR A 82 -10.91 3.40 -11.80
CA TYR A 82 -10.85 3.52 -10.35
C TYR A 82 -11.40 2.26 -9.68
N TYR A 83 -10.77 1.87 -8.58
CA TYR A 83 -11.27 0.88 -7.65
C TYR A 83 -11.06 1.36 -6.22
N SER A 84 -12.16 1.48 -5.46
CA SER A 84 -12.12 1.67 -4.02
C SER A 84 -12.03 0.29 -3.38
N GLY A 85 -10.85 -0.02 -2.85
CA GLY A 85 -10.63 -1.18 -2.04
C GLY A 85 -11.08 -0.96 -0.60
N SER A 86 -11.58 -2.02 0.02
CA SER A 86 -11.97 -1.98 1.42
C SER A 86 -10.76 -2.26 2.32
N LYS A 87 -10.98 -2.49 3.60
CA LYS A 87 -9.96 -2.60 4.66
C LYS A 87 -9.19 -3.93 4.61
N GLN A 88 -9.39 -4.74 3.56
CA GLN A 88 -8.77 -6.05 3.32
C GLN A 88 -7.31 -5.94 2.86
N TRP A 89 -6.83 -4.78 2.41
CA TRP A 89 -5.56 -4.67 1.70
C TRP A 89 -4.35 -5.23 2.47
N ASP A 90 -4.22 -4.98 3.78
CA ASP A 90 -3.08 -5.47 4.56
C ASP A 90 -3.13 -6.99 4.73
N GLY A 91 -4.34 -7.51 4.90
CA GLY A 91 -4.58 -8.94 4.92
C GLY A 91 -4.25 -9.61 3.59
N LEU A 92 -4.71 -9.01 2.49
CA LEU A 92 -4.38 -9.51 1.16
C LEU A 92 -2.87 -9.48 0.94
N TRP A 93 -2.20 -8.39 1.32
CA TRP A 93 -0.76 -8.25 1.18
C TRP A 93 -0.02 -9.34 1.96
N TRP A 94 -0.41 -9.62 3.21
CA TRP A 94 0.15 -10.71 4.00
C TRP A 94 -0.02 -12.08 3.34
N MET A 95 -1.17 -12.35 2.72
CA MET A 95 -1.40 -13.64 2.03
C MET A 95 -0.57 -13.82 0.75
N VAL A 96 -0.25 -12.72 0.06
CA VAL A 96 0.41 -12.80 -1.26
C VAL A 96 1.91 -12.50 -1.23
N ASP A 97 2.43 -11.89 -0.15
CA ASP A 97 3.82 -11.43 -0.07
C ASP A 97 4.57 -11.99 1.15
N PRO A 98 5.58 -12.84 0.94
CA PRO A 98 6.40 -13.40 2.02
C PRO A 98 7.13 -12.33 2.86
N ALA A 99 7.45 -11.17 2.30
CA ALA A 99 8.07 -10.07 3.04
C ALA A 99 7.13 -9.56 4.14
N ARG A 100 5.85 -9.39 3.82
CA ARG A 100 4.86 -8.96 4.81
C ARG A 100 4.68 -10.00 5.92
N GLN A 101 4.75 -11.29 5.58
CA GLN A 101 4.69 -12.38 6.56
C GLN A 101 5.86 -12.35 7.55
N ARG A 102 7.04 -11.86 7.14
CA ARG A 102 8.21 -11.63 7.99
C ARG A 102 8.18 -10.29 8.74
N GLY A 103 7.13 -9.49 8.57
CA GLY A 103 7.01 -8.16 9.16
C GLY A 103 7.81 -7.08 8.44
N GLU A 104 8.25 -7.33 7.21
CA GLU A 104 8.98 -6.33 6.41
C GLU A 104 8.00 -5.30 5.83
N GLY A 105 8.43 -4.03 5.82
CA GLY A 105 7.58 -2.91 5.41
C GLY A 105 7.56 -2.60 3.90
N ALA A 106 8.29 -3.36 3.11
CA ALA A 106 8.41 -3.17 1.66
C ALA A 106 7.93 -4.44 0.93
N PRO A 107 7.15 -4.30 -0.15
CA PRO A 107 6.72 -5.45 -0.91
C PRO A 107 7.89 -6.12 -1.65
N SER A 108 7.90 -7.44 -1.71
CA SER A 108 9.02 -8.20 -2.31
C SER A 108 8.69 -8.90 -3.63
N ASN A 109 7.42 -9.01 -3.99
CA ASN A 109 6.98 -9.66 -5.22
C ASN A 109 5.92 -8.82 -5.97
N ALA A 110 5.57 -9.26 -7.19
CA ALA A 110 4.64 -8.54 -8.06
C ALA A 110 3.25 -8.35 -7.42
N LEU A 111 2.71 -9.37 -6.74
CA LEU A 111 1.40 -9.27 -6.08
C LEU A 111 1.42 -8.29 -4.90
N GLY A 112 2.44 -8.36 -4.05
CA GLY A 112 2.60 -7.43 -2.93
C GLY A 112 2.77 -5.99 -3.43
N LYS A 113 3.61 -5.79 -4.44
CA LYS A 113 3.76 -4.51 -5.13
C LYS A 113 2.43 -4.02 -5.69
N ALA A 114 1.58 -4.91 -6.21
CA ALA A 114 0.29 -4.53 -6.75
C ALA A 114 -0.73 -4.17 -5.67
N VAL A 115 -0.71 -4.85 -4.52
CA VAL A 115 -1.64 -4.59 -3.42
C VAL A 115 -1.31 -3.29 -2.71
N VAL A 116 -0.04 -3.05 -2.35
CA VAL A 116 0.36 -1.88 -1.56
C VAL A 116 1.10 -0.81 -2.35
N GLY A 117 1.44 -1.05 -3.62
CA GLY A 117 2.25 -0.16 -4.44
C GLY A 117 3.75 -0.39 -4.26
N ALA A 118 4.50 -0.35 -5.38
CA ALA A 118 5.93 -0.65 -5.41
C ALA A 118 6.80 0.50 -4.92
N ASN A 119 6.52 1.71 -5.41
CA ASN A 119 7.39 2.87 -5.24
C ASN A 119 6.66 3.98 -4.50
N ARG A 120 7.13 4.36 -3.32
CA ARG A 120 6.58 5.51 -2.59
C ARG A 120 6.88 6.80 -3.37
N LEU A 121 5.86 7.65 -3.55
CA LEU A 121 5.99 8.89 -4.32
C LEU A 121 6.69 9.99 -3.53
N PHE A 122 6.30 10.19 -2.28
CA PHE A 122 6.89 11.22 -1.41
C PHE A 122 7.39 10.62 -0.09
N PRO A 123 8.55 11.05 0.42
CA PRO A 123 9.05 10.63 1.72
C PRO A 123 8.12 11.11 2.83
N ASN A 124 7.91 10.26 3.86
CA ASN A 124 7.07 10.62 5.00
C ASN A 124 7.70 11.80 5.77
N PRO A 125 7.00 12.90 6.06
CA PRO A 125 7.54 13.97 6.91
C PRO A 125 7.79 13.52 8.37
N GLY A 126 7.34 12.33 8.76
CA GLY A 126 7.60 11.72 10.06
C GLY A 126 8.38 10.40 9.99
N THR A 127 9.19 10.14 11.01
CA THR A 127 9.98 8.91 11.23
C THR A 127 9.16 7.63 11.42
N SER A 128 7.86 7.64 11.13
CA SER A 128 7.02 6.46 11.29
C SER A 128 7.23 5.53 10.10
N HIS A 129 7.78 4.35 10.38
CA HIS A 129 7.93 3.19 9.48
C HIS A 129 6.60 2.62 8.97
N LEU A 130 5.51 3.38 9.10
CA LEU A 130 4.17 2.96 8.81
C LEU A 130 3.89 3.19 7.31
N ILE A 131 3.37 2.14 6.68
CA ILE A 131 2.91 2.12 5.28
C ILE A 131 1.56 2.82 5.14
N TYR A 132 0.91 3.08 6.27
CA TYR A 132 -0.32 3.84 6.41
C TYR A 132 -0.11 5.30 5.97
N TRP A 133 -1.14 5.89 5.35
CA TRP A 133 -1.08 7.22 4.73
C TRP A 133 0.08 7.31 3.74
N SER A 134 0.10 6.39 2.78
CA SER A 134 1.13 6.40 1.75
C SER A 134 0.57 6.25 0.35
N TRP A 135 1.25 6.95 -0.53
CA TRP A 135 0.94 7.07 -1.94
C TRP A 135 2.04 6.40 -2.72
N ARG A 136 1.67 5.38 -3.46
CA ARG A 136 2.62 4.48 -4.08
C ARG A 136 2.25 4.19 -5.51
N LEU A 137 3.27 4.09 -6.35
CA LEU A 137 3.16 3.85 -7.77
C LEU A 137 3.53 2.42 -8.10
N VAL A 138 2.69 1.80 -8.93
CA VAL A 138 3.05 0.64 -9.74
C VAL A 138 3.22 1.14 -11.17
N SER A 139 4.45 1.09 -11.67
CA SER A 139 4.77 1.59 -13.01
C SER A 139 4.04 0.78 -14.09
N GLN A 140 3.98 1.29 -15.32
CA GLN A 140 3.32 0.58 -16.43
C GLN A 140 3.92 -0.82 -16.68
N GLU A 141 5.24 -0.96 -16.54
CA GLU A 141 5.93 -2.24 -16.66
C GLU A 141 5.50 -3.20 -15.53
N GLU A 142 5.53 -2.73 -14.28
CA GLU A 142 5.12 -3.51 -13.10
C GLU A 142 3.63 -3.86 -13.12
N VAL A 143 2.77 -3.05 -13.75
CA VAL A 143 1.34 -3.35 -13.95
C VAL A 143 1.17 -4.59 -14.82
N GLY A 144 2.01 -4.78 -15.85
CA GLY A 144 2.02 -5.99 -16.68
C GLY A 144 2.42 -7.23 -15.89
N GLU A 145 3.46 -7.12 -15.07
CA GLU A 145 3.90 -8.20 -14.17
C GLU A 145 2.84 -8.55 -13.13
N ALA A 146 2.20 -7.53 -12.54
CA ALA A 146 1.11 -7.70 -11.59
C ALA A 146 -0.09 -8.41 -12.23
N ALA A 147 -0.51 -8.00 -13.42
CA ALA A 147 -1.62 -8.61 -14.15
C ALA A 147 -1.37 -10.09 -14.46
N ALA A 148 -0.14 -10.43 -14.88
CA ALA A 148 0.27 -11.81 -15.09
C ALA A 148 0.24 -12.61 -13.77
N ALA A 149 0.79 -12.05 -12.69
CA ALA A 149 0.84 -12.71 -11.38
C ALA A 149 -0.54 -12.95 -10.76
N PHE A 150 -1.47 -11.99 -10.91
CA PHE A 150 -2.87 -12.15 -10.49
C PHE A 150 -3.56 -13.27 -11.27
N SER A 151 -3.36 -13.30 -12.59
CA SER A 151 -4.01 -14.29 -13.46
C SER A 151 -3.52 -15.73 -13.24
N SER A 152 -2.33 -15.90 -12.64
CA SER A 152 -1.74 -17.22 -12.35
C SER A 152 -1.81 -17.62 -10.88
N SER A 153 -2.48 -16.84 -10.02
CA SER A 153 -2.48 -17.06 -8.57
C SER A 153 -3.90 -17.11 -8.02
N SER A 154 -4.03 -17.70 -6.82
CA SER A 154 -5.25 -17.65 -6.02
C SER A 154 -4.89 -17.42 -4.55
N VAL A 155 -5.83 -16.87 -3.79
CA VAL A 155 -5.69 -16.62 -2.34
C VAL A 155 -6.50 -17.57 -1.47
N ARG A 156 -7.36 -18.39 -2.09
CA ARG A 156 -8.27 -19.34 -1.41
C ARG A 156 -7.56 -20.21 -0.37
N ASP A 157 -6.43 -20.80 -0.76
CA ASP A 157 -5.69 -21.73 0.09
C ASP A 157 -4.59 -21.05 0.93
N ARG A 158 -4.52 -19.71 0.90
CA ARG A 158 -3.50 -18.92 1.60
C ARG A 158 -4.02 -18.25 2.86
N PHE A 159 -5.34 -18.34 3.10
CA PHE A 159 -5.95 -17.78 4.29
C PHE A 159 -5.67 -18.66 5.50
N ASP A 160 -4.87 -18.13 6.44
CA ASP A 160 -4.66 -18.72 7.76
C ASP A 160 -4.89 -17.64 8.83
N PRO A 161 -6.06 -17.64 9.51
CA PRO A 161 -6.37 -16.62 10.49
C PRO A 161 -5.49 -16.71 11.73
N VAL A 162 -4.97 -17.89 12.08
CA VAL A 162 -4.10 -18.03 13.25
C VAL A 162 -2.74 -17.41 12.96
N ALA A 163 -2.16 -17.72 11.80
CA ALA A 163 -0.90 -17.14 11.38
C ALA A 163 -0.99 -15.62 11.18
N ALA A 164 -2.09 -15.12 10.60
CA ALA A 164 -2.33 -13.68 10.45
C ALA A 164 -2.40 -12.94 11.80
N LEU A 165 -3.02 -13.54 12.83
CA LEU A 165 -3.06 -12.99 14.20
C LEU A 165 -1.67 -12.85 14.81
N THR A 166 -0.82 -13.85 14.61
CA THR A 166 0.56 -13.82 15.14
C THR A 166 1.46 -12.80 14.46
N ALA A 167 1.10 -12.37 13.24
CA ALA A 167 1.91 -11.46 12.42
C ALA A 167 1.51 -9.98 12.56
N ASP A 168 0.67 -9.63 13.55
CA ASP A 168 0.12 -8.27 13.73
C ASP A 168 -0.44 -7.69 12.42
N VAL A 169 -1.08 -8.54 11.62
CA VAL A 169 -1.85 -8.08 10.46
C VAL A 169 -3.02 -7.24 10.98
N TYR A 170 -3.28 -6.12 10.31
CA TYR A 170 -4.25 -5.14 10.76
C TYR A 170 -5.58 -5.80 11.17
N PHE A 171 -6.01 -5.47 12.39
CA PHE A 171 -6.97 -6.18 13.25
C PHE A 171 -8.33 -6.55 12.62
N GLN A 172 -8.68 -5.97 11.48
CA GLN A 172 -9.90 -6.31 10.75
C GLN A 172 -9.80 -7.65 10.00
N PHE A 173 -8.62 -8.26 9.92
CA PHE A 173 -8.45 -9.61 9.37
C PHE A 173 -9.40 -10.64 9.99
N PHE A 174 -9.74 -10.48 11.27
CA PHE A 174 -10.59 -11.44 12.01
C PHE A 174 -12.09 -11.23 11.81
N GLN A 175 -12.51 -10.11 11.23
CA GLN A 175 -13.93 -9.88 10.92
C GLN A 175 -14.30 -10.33 9.50
N LEU A 176 -13.29 -10.57 8.67
CA LEU A 176 -13.45 -10.86 7.25
C LEU A 176 -13.33 -12.36 7.01
N ARG A 177 -14.21 -12.86 6.16
CA ARG A 177 -14.20 -14.26 5.76
C ARG A 177 -13.26 -14.45 4.57
N PRO A 178 -12.76 -15.67 4.32
CA PRO A 178 -11.90 -15.96 3.16
C PRO A 178 -12.50 -15.44 1.84
N GLU A 179 -13.81 -15.54 1.67
CA GLU A 179 -14.51 -15.11 0.47
C GLU A 179 -14.43 -13.59 0.24
N ASP A 180 -14.32 -12.81 1.32
CA ASP A 180 -14.17 -11.36 1.22
C ASP A 180 -12.79 -11.01 0.62
N TYR A 181 -11.76 -11.81 0.90
CA TYR A 181 -10.42 -11.68 0.30
C TYR A 181 -10.34 -12.19 -1.12
N GLU A 182 -11.02 -13.30 -1.44
CA GLU A 182 -11.15 -13.79 -2.81
C GLU A 182 -11.84 -12.75 -3.69
N HIS A 183 -12.96 -12.19 -3.23
CA HIS A 183 -13.68 -11.15 -3.95
C HIS A 183 -12.79 -9.93 -4.19
N TYR A 184 -12.05 -9.51 -3.16
CA TYR A 184 -11.10 -8.40 -3.25
C TYR A 184 -9.98 -8.69 -4.27
N PHE A 185 -9.42 -9.90 -4.23
CA PHE A 185 -8.38 -10.35 -5.17
C PHE A 185 -8.89 -10.40 -6.62
N ASP A 186 -10.12 -10.86 -6.85
CA ASP A 186 -10.75 -10.91 -8.18
C ASP A 186 -11.01 -9.51 -8.76
N HIS A 187 -11.35 -8.54 -7.91
CA HIS A 187 -11.47 -7.14 -8.34
C HIS A 187 -10.12 -6.55 -8.75
N LEU A 188 -9.08 -6.74 -7.94
CA LEU A 188 -7.73 -6.30 -8.30
C LEU A 188 -7.23 -6.99 -9.56
N THR A 189 -7.51 -8.28 -9.72
CA THR A 189 -7.17 -9.03 -10.95
C THR A 189 -7.79 -8.39 -12.18
N ARG A 190 -9.10 -8.08 -12.15
CA ARG A 190 -9.79 -7.41 -13.27
C ARG A 190 -9.25 -6.00 -13.51
N PHE A 191 -9.02 -5.25 -12.44
CA PHE A 191 -8.49 -3.89 -12.50
C PHE A 191 -7.08 -3.84 -13.13
N TYR A 192 -6.15 -4.68 -12.67
CA TYR A 192 -4.79 -4.72 -13.21
C TYR A 192 -4.73 -5.23 -14.65
N ASN A 193 -5.56 -6.23 -15.01
CA ASN A 193 -5.66 -6.68 -16.41
C ASN A 193 -6.15 -5.56 -17.33
N LEU A 194 -7.14 -4.77 -16.88
CA LEU A 194 -7.63 -3.63 -17.65
C LEU A 194 -6.59 -2.52 -17.75
N ALA A 195 -5.92 -2.16 -16.65
CA ALA A 195 -4.85 -1.18 -16.63
C ALA A 195 -3.70 -1.57 -17.57
N ALA A 196 -3.28 -2.84 -17.53
CA ALA A 196 -2.26 -3.40 -18.41
C ALA A 196 -2.68 -3.30 -19.89
N SER A 197 -3.91 -3.72 -20.23
CA SER A 197 -4.43 -3.64 -21.60
C SER A 197 -4.48 -2.22 -22.17
N ARG A 198 -4.56 -1.21 -21.28
CA ARG A 198 -4.62 0.22 -21.61
C ARG A 198 -3.26 0.92 -21.52
N GLY A 199 -2.18 0.20 -21.22
CA GLY A 199 -0.83 0.76 -21.02
C GLY A 199 -0.78 1.80 -19.90
N ARG A 200 -1.45 1.53 -18.77
CA ARG A 200 -1.57 2.47 -17.64
C ARG A 200 -0.62 2.12 -16.52
N ALA A 201 -0.28 3.13 -15.73
CA ALA A 201 0.29 2.95 -14.40
C ALA A 201 -0.83 2.91 -13.36
N VAL A 202 -0.56 2.38 -12.18
CA VAL A 202 -1.53 2.35 -11.08
C VAL A 202 -1.00 3.14 -9.90
N LEU A 203 -1.77 4.14 -9.46
CA LEU A 203 -1.55 4.83 -8.20
C LEU A 203 -2.37 4.14 -7.11
N VAL A 204 -1.68 3.68 -6.07
CA VAL A 204 -2.25 3.09 -4.85
C VAL A 204 -2.19 4.13 -3.74
N VAL A 205 -3.35 4.42 -3.15
CA VAL A 205 -3.48 5.34 -2.01
C VAL A 205 -3.99 4.52 -0.82
N LEU A 206 -3.23 4.50 0.26
CA LEU A 206 -3.60 3.85 1.52
C LEU A 206 -3.88 4.94 2.54
N ASP A 207 -5.15 5.21 2.85
CA ASP A 207 -5.62 6.37 3.64
C ASP A 207 -6.48 5.96 4.84
#